data_AF-A0A9X9A7I0-F1
#
_entry.id   AF-A0A9X9A7I0-F1
#
_cell.length_a   1.000
_cell.length_b   1.000
_cell.length_c   1.000
_cell.angle_alpha   90.00
_cell.angle_beta   90.00
_cell.angle_gamma   90.00
#
_symmetry.space_group_name_H-M   'P 1'
#
loop_
_entity.id
_entity.type
_entity.pdbx_description
1 polymer ?
#
loop_
_entity_poly.entity_id
_entity_poly.type
_entity_poly.pdbx_seq_one_letter_code
_entity_poly.pdbx_strand_id
1 'polypeptide(L)'
;HNFDWLIKLGTVFAVFDQQDSGNISFGVEKDGHKKFIKYAGAQTIAYEGTTGDAIERLKNSVTIYEDLKHDSLIRLIDHFPVQSGYVLIFDWFDGECLHSHWRFPSPEKYKNPNSPFYKFRHLSAIERIHSLHS
;
A
#
# COMPACT_ATOMS: atom_id res chain seq x y z
N HIS A 1 5.19 -16.09 -11.64
CA HIS A 1 5.99 -14.86 -11.48
C HIS A 1 7.09 -15.11 -10.46
N ASN A 2 8.34 -14.70 -10.69
CA ASN A 2 9.44 -14.91 -9.74
C ASN A 2 9.57 -13.69 -8.80
N PHE A 3 9.69 -13.93 -7.50
CA PHE A 3 9.82 -12.88 -6.48
C PHE A 3 11.12 -12.98 -5.66
N ASP A 4 12.13 -13.71 -6.14
CA ASP A 4 13.39 -13.94 -5.40
C ASP A 4 14.15 -12.65 -5.11
N TRP A 5 13.86 -11.58 -5.86
CA TRP A 5 14.41 -10.24 -5.59
C TRP A 5 13.99 -9.69 -4.21
N LEU A 6 12.85 -10.11 -3.66
CA LEU A 6 12.41 -9.74 -2.31
C LEU A 6 13.37 -10.28 -1.23
N ILE A 7 14.06 -11.40 -1.48
CA ILE A 7 14.99 -12.02 -0.52
C ILE A 7 16.09 -11.03 -0.12
N LYS A 8 16.53 -10.16 -1.05
CA LYS A 8 17.52 -9.13 -0.77
C LYS A 8 16.98 -8.02 0.16
N LEU A 9 15.67 -7.79 0.12
CA LEU A 9 14.97 -6.77 0.90
C LEU A 9 14.59 -7.25 2.30
N GLY A 10 14.43 -8.56 2.51
CA GLY A 10 14.15 -9.15 3.82
C GLY A 10 13.18 -10.33 3.78
N THR A 11 12.61 -10.65 4.94
CA THR A 11 11.59 -11.68 5.10
C THR A 11 10.20 -11.08 4.89
N VAL A 12 9.43 -11.64 3.96
CA VAL A 12 8.03 -11.25 3.74
C VAL A 12 7.17 -11.75 4.91
N PHE A 13 6.44 -10.85 5.55
CA PHE A 13 5.50 -11.18 6.64
C PHE A 13 4.03 -10.89 6.28
N ALA A 14 3.78 -10.11 5.22
CA ALA A 14 2.43 -9.80 4.74
C ALA A 14 2.39 -9.70 3.22
N VAL A 15 1.26 -10.07 2.62
CA VAL A 15 1.02 -9.97 1.17
C VAL A 15 -0.35 -9.32 0.94
N PHE A 16 -0.38 -8.36 0.02
CA PHE A 16 -1.59 -7.65 -0.41
C PHE A 16 -1.74 -7.80 -1.92
N ASP A 17 -2.53 -8.76 -2.35
CA ASP A 17 -2.66 -9.24 -3.74
C ASP A 17 -4.03 -8.94 -4.37
N GLN A 18 -4.95 -8.34 -3.62
CA GLN A 18 -6.32 -8.05 -4.05
C GLN A 18 -6.53 -6.60 -4.52
N GLN A 19 -5.46 -5.89 -4.90
CA GLN A 19 -5.57 -4.51 -5.38
C GLN A 19 -5.99 -4.46 -6.85
N ASP A 20 -6.90 -3.56 -7.17
CA ASP A 20 -7.37 -3.24 -8.52
C ASP A 20 -6.35 -2.42 -9.33
N SER A 21 -5.34 -1.85 -8.68
CA SER A 21 -4.35 -0.98 -9.33
C SER A 21 -3.35 -1.72 -10.23
N GLY A 22 -3.36 -3.05 -10.27
CA GLY A 22 -2.35 -3.86 -10.97
C GLY A 22 -1.05 -4.05 -10.18
N ASN A 23 -1.04 -3.69 -8.91
CA ASN A 23 0.10 -3.83 -8.02
C ASN A 23 -0.11 -4.97 -7.02
N ILE A 24 0.96 -5.71 -6.74
CA ILE A 24 1.03 -6.59 -5.57
C ILE A 24 1.91 -5.88 -4.55
N SER A 25 1.50 -5.88 -3.29
CA SER A 25 2.30 -5.26 -2.23
C SER A 25 2.68 -6.26 -1.14
N PHE A 26 3.77 -5.97 -0.44
CA PHE A 26 4.37 -6.84 0.55
C PHE A 26 4.75 -6.05 1.80
N GLY A 27 4.50 -6.62 2.97
CA GLY A 27 5.21 -6.25 4.20
C GLY A 27 6.51 -7.06 4.26
N VAL A 28 7.65 -6.38 4.33
CA VAL A 28 8.97 -7.01 4.39
C VAL A 28 9.72 -6.51 5.62
N GLU A 29 10.32 -7.43 6.36
CA GLU A 29 11.14 -7.12 7.54
C GLU A 29 12.60 -7.50 7.31
N LYS A 30 13.51 -6.59 7.67
CA LYS A 30 14.95 -6.84 7.67
C LYS A 30 15.59 -6.14 8.85
N ASP A 31 16.36 -6.89 9.64
CA ASP A 31 17.08 -6.38 10.82
C ASP A 31 16.15 -5.62 11.81
N GLY A 32 14.92 -6.11 11.99
CA GLY A 32 13.90 -5.48 12.86
C GLY A 32 13.20 -4.27 12.26
N HIS A 33 13.52 -3.87 11.03
CA HIS A 33 12.88 -2.76 10.33
C HIS A 33 11.86 -3.27 9.31
N LYS A 34 10.61 -2.87 9.46
CA LYS A 34 9.53 -3.19 8.53
C LYS A 34 9.42 -2.13 7.43
N LYS A 35 9.14 -2.60 6.21
CA LYS A 35 8.91 -1.78 5.02
C LYS A 35 7.67 -2.27 4.28
N PHE A 36 7.02 -1.35 3.60
CA PHE A 36 5.95 -1.67 2.66
C PHE A 36 6.50 -1.59 1.22
N ILE A 37 6.43 -2.68 0.49
CA ILE A 37 6.94 -2.80 -0.88
C ILE A 37 5.75 -2.84 -1.83
N LYS A 38 5.70 -1.94 -2.81
CA LYS A 38 4.67 -1.92 -3.85
C LYS A 38 5.30 -2.28 -5.19
N TYR A 39 4.78 -3.31 -5.85
CA TYR A 39 5.36 -3.86 -7.08
C TYR A 39 4.35 -3.93 -8.22
N ALA A 40 4.75 -3.41 -9.38
CA ALA A 40 4.05 -3.60 -10.66
C ALA A 40 4.90 -4.49 -11.57
N GLY A 41 4.27 -5.45 -12.25
CA GLY A 41 4.94 -6.32 -13.22
C GLY A 41 4.49 -7.78 -13.16
N ALA A 42 3.58 -8.11 -12.25
CA ALA A 42 2.82 -9.36 -12.25
C ALA A 42 1.34 -9.03 -12.51
N GLN A 43 0.65 -9.83 -13.33
CA GLN A 43 -0.79 -9.65 -13.53
C GLN A 43 -1.53 -9.98 -12.23
N THR A 44 -2.45 -9.10 -11.83
CA THR A 44 -3.31 -9.32 -10.66
C THR A 44 -4.72 -9.70 -11.10
N ILE A 45 -5.46 -10.42 -10.25
CA ILE A 45 -6.79 -10.96 -10.57
C ILE A 45 -7.81 -9.83 -10.83
N ALA A 46 -7.70 -8.73 -10.09
CA ALA A 46 -8.66 -7.64 -10.11
C ALA A 46 -8.30 -6.52 -11.09
N TYR A 47 -7.20 -6.63 -11.84
CA TYR A 47 -6.76 -5.59 -12.77
C TYR A 47 -7.04 -5.97 -14.21
N GLU A 48 -7.85 -5.15 -14.88
CA GLU A 48 -8.29 -5.38 -16.27
C GLU A 48 -7.29 -4.87 -17.31
N GLY A 49 -6.29 -4.08 -16.91
CA GLY A 49 -5.26 -3.55 -17.82
C GLY A 49 -4.03 -4.45 -17.94
N THR A 50 -3.00 -3.95 -18.63
CA THR A 50 -1.75 -4.70 -18.86
C THR A 50 -0.72 -4.44 -17.76
N THR A 51 0.19 -5.38 -17.53
CA THR A 51 1.31 -5.17 -16.61
C THR A 51 2.17 -3.96 -17.00
N GLY A 52 2.29 -3.64 -18.29
CA GLY A 52 2.97 -2.43 -18.77
C GLY A 52 2.30 -1.14 -18.27
N ASP A 53 0.98 -1.04 -18.39
CA ASP A 53 0.20 0.11 -17.90
C ASP A 53 0.29 0.27 -16.38
N ALA A 54 0.36 -0.85 -15.65
CA ALA A 54 0.57 -0.84 -14.19
C ALA A 54 1.98 -0.31 -13.85
N ILE A 55 3.01 -0.75 -14.58
CA ILE A 55 4.39 -0.31 -14.39
C ILE A 55 4.53 1.19 -14.66
N GLU A 56 4.00 1.68 -15.79
CA GLU A 56 4.08 3.10 -16.14
C GLU A 56 3.35 3.97 -15.11
N ARG A 57 2.15 3.56 -14.67
CA ARG A 57 1.43 4.28 -13.63
C ARG A 57 2.18 4.31 -12.31
N LEU A 58 2.80 3.19 -11.93
CA LEU A 58 3.59 3.12 -10.70
C LEU A 58 4.82 4.03 -10.78
N LYS A 59 5.53 4.05 -11.93
CA LYS A 59 6.64 5.00 -12.17
C LYS A 59 6.18 6.46 -12.10
N ASN A 60 5.07 6.78 -12.76
CA ASN A 60 4.53 8.15 -12.77
C ASN A 60 4.05 8.60 -11.38
N SER A 61 3.76 7.67 -10.47
CA SER A 61 3.40 8.02 -9.08
C SER A 61 4.59 8.49 -8.23
N VAL A 62 5.83 8.23 -8.65
CA VAL A 62 7.04 8.61 -7.89
C VAL A 62 7.09 10.11 -7.65
N THR A 63 6.92 10.92 -8.70
CA THR A 63 6.96 12.38 -8.58
C THR A 63 5.89 12.91 -7.63
N ILE A 64 4.70 12.29 -7.62
CA ILE A 64 3.62 12.65 -6.69
C ILE A 64 4.05 12.42 -5.23
N TYR A 65 4.71 11.29 -4.94
CA TYR A 65 5.19 11.01 -3.58
C TYR A 65 6.36 11.92 -3.18
N GLU A 66 7.22 12.30 -4.12
CA GLU A 66 8.32 13.24 -3.87
C GLU A 66 7.81 14.66 -3.63
N ASP A 67 6.88 15.15 -4.47
CA ASP A 67 6.31 16.49 -4.41
C ASP A 67 5.41 16.69 -3.17
N LEU A 68 4.70 15.64 -2.75
CA LEU A 68 3.78 15.68 -1.59
C LEU A 68 4.42 15.19 -0.29
N LYS A 69 5.75 15.14 -0.20
CA LYS A 69 6.43 14.65 1.01
C LYS A 69 6.05 15.48 2.25
N HIS A 70 5.49 14.81 3.25
CA HIS A 70 5.04 15.42 4.51
C HIS A 70 5.04 14.39 5.65
N ASP A 71 5.22 14.83 6.89
CA ASP A 71 5.33 13.94 8.07
C ASP A 71 4.06 13.11 8.33
N SER A 72 2.89 13.65 8.00
CA SER A 72 1.60 12.95 8.08
C SER A 72 1.29 12.05 6.88
N LEU A 73 2.20 11.90 5.92
CA LEU A 73 2.02 11.06 4.74
C LEU A 73 3.06 9.95 4.71
N ILE A 74 2.72 8.84 4.03
CA ILE A 74 3.63 7.72 3.89
C ILE A 74 4.89 8.14 3.12
N ARG A 75 6.05 7.84 3.68
CA ARG A 75 7.32 8.26 3.10
C ARG A 75 7.84 7.24 2.09
N LEU A 76 8.08 7.70 0.86
CA LEU A 76 8.85 6.95 -0.13
C LEU A 76 10.33 6.92 0.29
N ILE A 77 10.90 5.72 0.39
CA ILE A 77 12.29 5.48 0.76
C ILE A 77 13.16 5.32 -0.49
N ASP A 78 12.70 4.51 -1.43
CA ASP A 78 13.47 4.13 -2.62
C ASP A 78 12.51 3.61 -3.70
N HIS A 79 12.95 3.62 -4.96
CA HIS A 79 12.23 3.02 -6.07
C HIS A 79 13.18 2.63 -7.20
N PHE A 80 12.95 1.47 -7.80
CA PHE A 80 13.83 0.94 -8.85
C PHE A 80 13.14 -0.08 -9.76
N PRO A 81 13.63 -0.25 -11.00
CA PRO A 81 13.23 -1.36 -11.83
C PRO A 81 13.78 -2.67 -11.27
N VAL A 82 12.98 -3.74 -11.33
CA VAL A 82 13.41 -5.08 -10.93
C VAL A 82 12.86 -6.11 -11.92
N GLN A 83 13.74 -6.93 -12.50
CA GLN A 83 13.36 -7.88 -13.54
C GLN A 83 12.51 -7.20 -14.63
N SER A 84 11.27 -7.67 -14.84
CA SER A 84 10.30 -7.12 -15.80
C SER A 84 9.31 -6.13 -15.18
N GLY A 85 9.60 -5.57 -14.01
CA GLY A 85 8.69 -4.74 -13.23
C GLY A 85 9.35 -3.53 -12.57
N TYR A 86 8.61 -2.90 -11.66
CA TYR A 86 9.04 -1.70 -10.94
C TYR A 86 8.58 -1.75 -9.49
N VAL A 87 9.42 -1.25 -8.59
CA VAL A 87 9.22 -1.30 -7.14
C VAL A 87 9.26 0.11 -6.57
N LEU A 88 8.34 0.40 -5.65
CA LEU A 88 8.46 1.49 -4.68
C LEU A 88 8.56 0.87 -3.28
N ILE A 89 9.43 1.44 -2.46
CA ILE A 89 9.66 1.05 -1.07
C ILE A 89 9.23 2.21 -0.18
N PHE A 90 8.36 1.92 0.76
CA PHE A 90 7.85 2.88 1.74
C PHE A 90 8.19 2.44 3.16
N ASP A 91 8.13 3.39 4.09
CA ASP A 91 8.05 3.05 5.51
C ASP A 91 6.84 2.14 5.78
N TRP A 92 6.97 1.24 6.74
CA TRP A 92 5.82 0.51 7.25
C TRP A 92 5.06 1.38 8.26
N PHE A 93 3.73 1.31 8.22
CA PHE A 93 2.87 1.95 9.20
C PHE A 93 1.95 0.92 9.84
N ASP A 94 2.02 0.78 11.16
CA ASP A 94 1.14 -0.11 11.92
C ASP A 94 -0.22 0.56 12.11
N GLY A 95 -1.12 0.33 11.14
CA GLY A 95 -2.45 0.92 11.12
C GLY A 95 -3.49 0.05 10.44
N GLU A 96 -4.74 0.52 10.46
CA GLU A 96 -5.87 -0.17 9.85
C GLU A 96 -6.32 0.52 8.55
N CYS A 97 -6.52 -0.25 7.48
CA CYS A 97 -7.00 0.29 6.21
C CYS A 97 -8.46 0.76 6.35
N LEU A 98 -8.68 2.07 6.23
CA LEU A 98 -10.01 2.66 6.26
C LEU A 98 -10.88 2.26 5.07
N HIS A 99 -10.32 1.66 4.01
CA HIS A 99 -11.01 1.35 2.76
C HIS A 99 -10.82 -0.10 2.31
N SER A 100 -10.98 -1.05 3.24
CA SER A 100 -10.96 -2.48 2.95
C SER A 100 -12.24 -2.95 2.23
N HIS A 101 -12.39 -2.64 0.94
CA HIS A 101 -13.61 -2.95 0.16
C HIS A 101 -13.93 -4.45 0.10
N TRP A 102 -12.92 -5.32 0.24
CA TRP A 102 -13.07 -6.77 0.28
C TRP A 102 -13.76 -7.27 1.56
N ARG A 103 -13.54 -6.60 2.70
CA ARG A 103 -14.12 -6.97 4.00
C ARG A 103 -15.40 -6.21 4.31
N PHE A 104 -15.47 -4.95 3.88
CA PHE A 104 -16.61 -4.07 4.08
C PHE A 104 -16.97 -3.37 2.77
N PRO A 105 -17.61 -4.07 1.81
CA PRO A 105 -18.13 -3.43 0.60
C PRO A 105 -19.24 -2.42 0.96
N SER A 106 -19.62 -1.57 0.01
CA SER A 106 -20.80 -0.70 0.19
C SER A 106 -22.07 -1.57 0.29
N PRO A 107 -23.00 -1.34 1.23
CA PRO A 107 -23.08 -0.20 2.17
C PRO A 107 -22.40 -0.44 3.53
N GLU A 108 -21.89 -1.65 3.81
CA GLU A 108 -21.34 -2.06 5.12
C GLU A 108 -20.20 -1.16 5.60
N LYS A 109 -19.35 -0.66 4.69
CA LYS A 109 -18.34 0.37 4.99
C LYS A 109 -18.88 1.53 5.84
N TYR A 110 -20.11 1.95 5.58
CA TYR A 110 -20.72 3.15 6.16
C TYR A 110 -21.67 2.87 7.31
N LYS A 111 -22.10 1.61 7.48
CA LYS A 111 -23.16 1.24 8.44
C LYS A 111 -22.71 0.26 9.50
N ASN A 112 -21.68 -0.53 9.24
CA ASN A 112 -21.26 -1.60 10.14
C ASN A 112 -20.31 -1.04 11.23
N PRO A 113 -20.64 -1.17 12.53
CA PRO A 113 -19.77 -0.72 13.63
C PRO A 113 -18.38 -1.38 13.66
N ASN A 114 -18.22 -2.53 12.99
CA ASN A 114 -16.93 -3.20 12.86
C ASN A 114 -16.09 -2.65 11.70
N SER A 115 -16.64 -1.82 10.82
CA SER A 115 -15.88 -1.21 9.72
C SER A 115 -14.87 -0.19 10.27
N PRO A 116 -13.60 -0.23 9.83
CA PRO A 116 -12.60 0.77 10.24
C PRO A 116 -13.03 2.18 9.86
N PHE A 117 -13.63 2.33 8.68
CA PHE A 117 -14.17 3.61 8.22
C PHE A 117 -15.27 4.12 9.15
N TYR A 118 -16.22 3.25 9.51
CA TYR A 118 -17.30 3.61 10.42
C TYR A 118 -16.75 4.08 11.75
N LYS A 119 -15.86 3.28 12.38
CA LYS A 119 -15.23 3.63 13.66
C LYS A 119 -14.52 4.99 13.57
N PHE A 120 -13.68 5.18 12.55
CA PHE A 120 -12.94 6.43 12.34
C PHE A 120 -13.85 7.64 12.16
N ARG A 121 -14.98 7.48 11.46
CA ARG A 121 -15.96 8.57 11.25
C ARG A 121 -16.74 8.94 12.50
N HIS A 122 -16.82 8.06 13.50
CA HIS A 122 -17.50 8.31 14.77
C HIS A 122 -16.56 8.82 15.87
N LEU A 123 -15.25 8.89 15.60
CA LEU A 123 -14.32 9.60 16.47
C LEU A 123 -14.63 11.11 16.48
N SER A 124 -14.33 11.76 17.60
CA SER A 124 -14.38 13.21 17.71
C SER A 124 -13.40 13.87 16.72
N ALA A 125 -13.63 15.15 16.41
CA ALA A 125 -12.73 15.90 15.54
C ALA A 125 -11.29 15.92 16.06
N ILE A 126 -11.11 16.00 17.39
CA ILE A 126 -9.80 16.03 18.04
C ILE A 126 -9.07 14.68 17.85
N GLU A 127 -9.75 13.56 18.10
CA GLU A 127 -9.16 12.22 17.91
C GLU A 127 -8.74 11.99 16.45
N ARG A 128 -9.52 12.47 15.48
CA ARG A 128 -9.19 12.39 14.05
C ARG A 128 -7.99 13.26 13.66
N ILE A 129 -7.79 14.41 14.32
CA ILE A 129 -6.60 15.24 14.09
C ILE A 129 -5.38 14.56 14.70
N HIS A 130 -5.51 14.01 15.92
CA HIS A 130 -4.43 13.30 16.60
C HIS A 130 -3.93 12.11 15.77
N SER A 131 -4.81 11.39 15.08
CA SER A 131 -4.41 10.27 14.21
C SER A 131 -3.52 10.68 13.02
N LEU A 132 -3.43 11.96 12.67
CA LEU A 132 -2.54 12.47 11.61
C LEU A 132 -1.11 12.75 12.11
N HIS A 133 -0.91 12.72 13.43
CA HIS A 133 0.35 13.01 14.11
C HIS A 133 0.89 11.80 14.89
N SER A 134 0.27 10.63 14.74
CA SER A 134 0.57 9.39 15.46
C SER A 134 1.61 8.54 14.74
#